data_AF-A0AA38HIH5-F1
#
_entry.id   AF-A0AA38HIH5-F1
#
_cell.length_a   1.000
_cell.length_b   1.000
_cell.length_c   1.000
_cell.angle_alpha   90.00
_cell.angle_beta   90.00
_cell.angle_gamma   90.00
#
_symmetry.space_group_name_H-M   'P 1'
#
loop_
_entity.id
_entity.type
_entity.pdbx_description
1 polymer ?
#
loop_
_entity_poly.entity_id
_entity_poly.type
_entity_poly.pdbx_seq_one_letter_code
_entity_poly.pdbx_strand_id
1 'polypeptide(L)'
;MWAAVLRDVPLAFAGEAVGRHYAESAWAVMPKDIAARWRDQVRDRLGRSTGTFEPADHPYIDPDDETGNAFVAALRGQRAAIARGTDEPVGLRELLPPPGTDLRSRAGALVPANETFRAVKEERYPRRARSAGPPELGVHCPKCGSSPGRPCRLPHNNRAMEKCHPSRRDVWEAQQSAATEAADA
;
A
#
# COMPACT_ATOMS: atom_id res chain seq x y z
N MET A 1 19.23 -7.47 -37.09
CA MET A 1 19.47 -7.68 -35.65
C MET A 1 19.26 -6.39 -34.84
N TRP A 2 19.98 -5.30 -35.10
CA TRP A 2 19.87 -4.03 -34.35
C TRP A 2 18.44 -3.47 -34.29
N ALA A 3 17.77 -3.37 -35.44
CA ALA A 3 16.40 -2.86 -35.54
C ALA A 3 15.39 -3.65 -34.68
N ALA A 4 15.61 -4.95 -34.46
CA ALA A 4 14.75 -5.74 -33.59
C ALA A 4 14.97 -5.41 -32.11
N VAL A 5 16.22 -5.18 -31.70
CA VAL A 5 16.58 -4.83 -30.31
C VAL A 5 16.12 -3.41 -29.97
N LEU A 6 16.15 -2.51 -30.94
CA LEU A 6 15.85 -1.08 -30.78
C LEU A 6 14.42 -0.69 -31.21
N ARG A 7 13.54 -1.67 -31.46
CA ARG A 7 12.18 -1.45 -32.00
C ARG A 7 11.40 -0.40 -31.20
N ASP A 8 11.51 -0.43 -29.88
CA ASP A 8 10.74 0.41 -28.97
C ASP A 8 11.54 1.62 -28.46
N VAL A 9 12.73 1.86 -29.00
CA VAL A 9 13.62 2.96 -28.60
C VAL A 9 13.44 4.15 -29.55
N PRO A 10 13.04 5.34 -29.05
CA PRO A 10 12.95 6.54 -29.88
C PRO A 10 14.30 6.91 -30.50
N LEU A 11 14.29 7.34 -31.77
CA LEU A 11 15.51 7.67 -32.51
C LEU A 11 16.35 8.76 -31.83
N ALA A 12 15.69 9.81 -31.32
CA ALA A 12 16.37 10.90 -30.62
C ALA A 12 17.13 10.40 -29.37
N PHE A 13 16.49 9.51 -28.59
CA PHE A 13 17.12 8.89 -27.43
C PHE A 13 18.31 8.01 -27.82
N ALA A 14 18.17 7.21 -28.88
CA ALA A 14 19.26 6.37 -29.38
C ALA A 14 20.48 7.21 -29.78
N GLY A 15 20.27 8.34 -30.47
CA GLY A 15 21.34 9.28 -30.83
C GLY A 15 22.07 9.86 -29.62
N GLU A 16 21.33 10.33 -28.62
CA GLU A 16 21.90 10.83 -27.36
C GLU A 16 22.68 9.74 -26.61
N ALA A 17 22.12 8.54 -26.53
CA ALA A 17 22.76 7.41 -25.85
C ALA A 17 24.10 7.01 -26.49
N VAL A 18 24.18 7.05 -27.83
CA VAL A 18 25.43 6.83 -28.58
C VAL A 18 26.44 7.95 -28.32
N GLY A 19 26.00 9.22 -28.38
CA GLY A 19 26.87 10.36 -28.10
C GLY A 19 27.46 10.29 -26.68
N ARG A 20 26.64 9.99 -25.68
CA ARG A 20 27.09 9.81 -24.29
C ARG A 20 28.04 8.63 -24.15
N HIS A 21 27.77 7.50 -24.80
CA HIS A 21 28.65 6.33 -24.75
C HIS A 21 30.05 6.67 -25.25
N TYR A 22 30.17 7.32 -26.41
CA TYR A 22 31.48 7.66 -26.98
C TYR A 22 32.19 8.83 -26.30
N ALA A 23 31.47 9.63 -25.50
CA ALA A 23 32.09 10.58 -24.59
C ALA A 23 32.79 9.88 -23.40
N GLU A 24 32.30 8.71 -22.99
CA GLU A 24 32.77 7.97 -21.80
C GLU A 24 33.71 6.80 -22.16
N SER A 25 33.57 6.23 -23.35
CA SER A 25 34.23 4.98 -23.76
C SER A 25 34.68 5.00 -25.20
N ALA A 26 35.89 4.50 -25.46
CA ALA A 26 36.42 4.32 -26.81
C ALA A 26 35.93 3.03 -27.50
N TRP A 27 35.23 2.14 -26.78
CA TRP A 27 34.78 0.85 -27.30
C TRP A 27 33.50 0.95 -28.13
N ALA A 28 33.32 0.03 -29.08
CA ALA A 28 32.13 -0.01 -29.92
C ALA A 28 30.84 -0.15 -29.08
N VAL A 29 29.85 0.69 -29.39
CA VAL A 29 28.53 0.62 -28.75
C VAL A 29 27.73 -0.57 -29.28
N MET A 30 27.06 -1.31 -28.40
CA MET A 30 26.17 -2.40 -28.78
C MET A 30 24.70 -2.01 -28.61
N PRO A 31 23.76 -2.58 -29.39
CA PRO A 31 22.33 -2.28 -29.27
C PRO A 31 21.77 -2.53 -27.88
N LYS A 32 22.30 -3.55 -27.19
CA LYS A 32 21.89 -3.91 -25.84
C LYS A 32 22.17 -2.79 -24.84
N ASP A 33 23.21 -1.99 -25.08
CA ASP A 33 23.64 -0.92 -24.17
C ASP A 33 22.66 0.25 -24.27
N ILE A 34 22.27 0.61 -25.49
CA ILE A 34 21.23 1.61 -25.77
C ILE A 34 19.88 1.15 -25.21
N ALA A 35 19.49 -0.09 -25.50
CA ALA A 35 18.23 -0.66 -25.02
C ALA A 35 18.19 -0.78 -23.48
N ALA A 36 19.33 -1.05 -22.83
CA ALA A 36 19.42 -1.05 -21.37
C ALA A 36 19.14 0.33 -20.79
N ARG A 37 19.82 1.36 -21.31
CA ARG A 37 19.60 2.75 -20.89
C ARG A 37 18.15 3.19 -21.09
N TRP A 38 17.54 2.81 -22.21
CA TRP A 38 16.11 3.09 -22.45
C TRP A 38 15.20 2.40 -21.44
N ARG A 39 15.42 1.10 -21.19
CA ARG A 39 14.64 0.35 -20.19
C ARG A 39 14.76 0.94 -18.79
N ASP A 40 15.93 1.45 -18.43
CA ASP A 40 16.13 2.11 -17.15
C ASP A 40 15.35 3.42 -17.05
N GLN A 41 15.31 4.23 -18.11
CA GLN A 41 14.48 5.44 -18.16
C GLN A 41 12.98 5.13 -18.11
N VAL A 42 12.53 4.10 -18.85
CA VAL A 42 11.14 3.62 -18.79
C VAL A 42 10.79 3.15 -17.38
N ARG A 43 11.69 2.39 -16.73
CA ARG A 43 11.50 1.91 -15.35
C ARG A 43 11.41 3.08 -14.37
N ASP A 44 12.26 4.10 -14.51
CA ASP A 44 12.21 5.31 -13.69
C ASP A 44 10.86 6.03 -13.81
N ARG A 45 10.41 6.31 -15.04
CA ARG A 45 9.11 6.97 -15.29
C ARG A 45 7.96 6.17 -14.69
N LEU A 46 7.92 4.86 -14.97
CA LEU A 46 6.87 3.99 -14.42
C LEU A 46 6.95 3.85 -12.89
N GLY A 47 8.15 3.90 -12.31
CA GLY A 47 8.35 3.87 -10.86
C GLY A 47 7.90 5.15 -10.15
N ARG A 48 7.92 6.29 -10.84
CA ARG A 48 7.35 7.55 -10.35
C ARG A 48 5.83 7.59 -10.44
N SER A 49 5.23 6.86 -11.39
CA SER A 49 3.79 6.81 -11.57
C SER A 49 3.10 6.04 -10.44
N THR A 50 2.08 6.67 -9.86
CA THR A 50 1.19 6.05 -8.86
C THR A 50 0.13 5.13 -9.46
N GLY A 51 0.02 5.07 -10.79
CA GLY A 51 -1.00 4.29 -11.48
C GLY A 51 -2.43 4.82 -11.26
N THR A 52 -2.56 6.09 -10.85
CA THR A 52 -3.86 6.73 -10.66
C THR A 52 -4.39 7.18 -12.02
N PHE A 53 -5.51 6.58 -12.39
CA PHE A 53 -6.35 7.03 -13.49
C PHE A 53 -7.53 7.76 -12.87
N GLU A 54 -7.53 9.10 -12.97
CA GLU A 54 -8.59 9.96 -12.44
C GLU A 54 -9.86 9.77 -13.28
N PRO A 55 -10.93 9.14 -12.74
CA PRO A 55 -12.15 8.91 -13.51
C PRO A 55 -12.82 10.23 -13.94
N ALA A 56 -12.57 11.32 -13.19
CA ALA A 56 -13.12 12.64 -13.48
C ALA A 56 -12.62 13.22 -14.82
N ASP A 57 -11.39 12.91 -15.23
CA ASP A 57 -10.82 13.35 -16.51
C ASP A 57 -11.33 12.49 -17.70
N HIS A 58 -12.02 11.40 -17.39
CA HIS A 58 -12.53 10.43 -18.35
C HIS A 58 -14.02 10.12 -18.09
N PRO A 59 -14.91 11.14 -18.14
CA PRO A 59 -16.32 10.99 -17.76
C PRO A 59 -17.12 10.03 -18.67
N TYR A 60 -16.55 9.69 -19.82
CA TYR A 60 -17.13 8.76 -20.80
C TYR A 60 -16.72 7.29 -20.56
N ILE A 61 -15.84 7.02 -19.58
CA ILE A 61 -15.45 5.68 -19.18
C ILE A 61 -16.17 5.36 -17.87
N ASP A 62 -17.12 4.44 -17.93
CA ASP A 62 -17.77 3.92 -16.73
C ASP A 62 -16.82 2.96 -15.99
N PRO A 63 -16.35 3.31 -14.77
CA PRO A 63 -15.51 2.43 -13.98
C PRO A 63 -16.26 1.20 -13.45
N ASP A 64 -17.59 1.25 -13.41
CA ASP A 64 -18.47 0.21 -12.91
C ASP A 64 -19.14 -0.60 -14.04
N ASP A 65 -18.70 -0.41 -15.29
CA ASP A 65 -19.15 -1.23 -16.43
C ASP A 65 -18.98 -2.71 -16.11
N GLU A 66 -20.02 -3.51 -16.37
CA GLU A 66 -20.08 -4.93 -15.98
C GLU A 66 -18.90 -5.74 -16.53
N THR A 67 -18.34 -5.33 -17.67
CA THR A 67 -17.18 -5.97 -18.28
C THR A 67 -15.84 -5.38 -17.85
N GLY A 68 -15.82 -4.13 -17.38
CA GLY A 68 -14.63 -3.39 -16.95
C GLY A 68 -13.56 -3.17 -18.03
N ASN A 69 -13.85 -3.54 -19.29
CA ASN A 69 -12.85 -3.61 -20.35
C ASN A 69 -12.34 -2.24 -20.79
N ALA A 70 -13.24 -1.24 -20.87
CA ALA A 70 -12.91 0.12 -21.28
C ALA A 70 -11.95 0.79 -20.29
N PHE A 71 -12.21 0.64 -18.99
CA PHE A 71 -11.37 1.17 -17.93
C PHE A 71 -9.97 0.53 -17.92
N VAL A 72 -9.90 -0.80 -18.02
CA VAL A 72 -8.62 -1.52 -18.09
C VAL A 72 -7.82 -1.15 -19.35
N ALA A 73 -8.50 -0.98 -20.48
CA ALA A 73 -7.86 -0.55 -21.72
C ALA A 73 -7.28 0.87 -21.59
N ALA A 74 -8.01 1.80 -20.98
CA ALA A 74 -7.55 3.16 -20.73
C ALA A 74 -6.34 3.19 -19.77
N LEU A 75 -6.39 2.44 -18.67
CA LEU A 75 -5.26 2.27 -17.76
C LEU A 75 -3.99 1.75 -18.46
N ARG A 76 -4.14 0.75 -19.32
CA ARG A 76 -3.03 0.22 -20.13
C ARG A 76 -2.50 1.28 -21.12
N GLY A 77 -3.41 2.04 -21.73
CA GLY A 77 -3.08 3.15 -22.61
C GLY A 77 -2.23 4.22 -21.92
N GLN A 78 -2.67 4.69 -20.75
CA GLN A 78 -1.96 5.68 -19.94
C GLN A 78 -0.57 5.17 -19.52
N ARG A 79 -0.48 3.92 -19.03
CA ARG A 79 0.83 3.31 -18.68
C ARG A 79 1.78 3.23 -19.87
N ALA A 80 1.26 2.92 -21.06
CA ALA A 80 2.05 2.89 -22.28
C ALA A 80 2.50 4.30 -22.72
N ALA A 81 1.66 5.31 -22.52
CA ALA A 81 1.99 6.72 -22.77
C ALA A 81 3.12 7.21 -21.85
N ILE A 82 3.03 6.93 -20.54
CA ILE A 82 4.09 7.22 -19.55
C ILE A 82 5.39 6.48 -19.91
N ALA A 83 5.30 5.21 -20.28
CA ALA A 83 6.48 4.44 -20.69
C ALA A 83 7.19 5.08 -21.89
N ARG A 84 6.43 5.50 -22.90
CA ARG A 84 6.97 6.21 -24.07
C ARG A 84 7.45 7.63 -23.75
N GLY A 85 7.02 8.19 -22.62
CA GLY A 85 7.32 9.57 -22.21
C GLY A 85 6.47 10.61 -22.95
N THR A 86 5.29 10.23 -23.46
CA THR A 86 4.32 11.19 -23.99
C THR A 86 3.50 11.85 -22.89
N ASP A 87 3.32 11.15 -21.77
CA ASP A 87 2.62 11.63 -20.58
C ASP A 87 3.60 11.68 -19.40
N GLU A 88 3.47 12.69 -18.54
CA GLU A 88 4.28 12.80 -17.33
C GLU A 88 3.68 11.92 -16.21
N PRO A 89 4.49 11.12 -15.50
CA PRO A 89 4.01 10.35 -14.36
C PRO A 89 3.60 11.25 -13.20
N VAL A 90 2.36 11.08 -12.73
CA VAL A 90 1.87 11.72 -11.49
C VAL A 90 2.52 11.05 -10.29
N GLY A 91 3.30 11.82 -9.54
CA GLY A 91 4.00 11.36 -8.35
C GLY A 91 3.10 11.27 -7.13
N LEU A 92 3.38 10.35 -6.20
CA LEU A 92 2.61 10.21 -4.95
C LEU A 92 2.56 11.51 -4.14
N ARG A 93 3.63 12.31 -4.19
CA ARG A 93 3.69 13.59 -3.51
C ARG A 93 2.67 14.60 -4.03
N GLU A 94 2.27 14.50 -5.29
CA GLU A 94 1.28 15.39 -5.91
C GLU A 94 -0.15 15.02 -5.50
N LEU A 95 -0.38 13.73 -5.24
CA LEU A 95 -1.66 13.22 -4.71
C LEU A 95 -1.82 13.47 -3.22
N LEU A 96 -0.71 13.56 -2.48
CA LEU A 96 -0.74 13.80 -1.05
C LEU A 96 -0.95 15.29 -0.77
N PRO A 97 -1.80 15.62 0.22
CA PRO A 97 -1.88 16.99 0.69
C PRO A 97 -0.52 17.44 1.28
N PRO A 98 -0.20 18.74 1.21
CA PRO A 98 0.98 19.28 1.86
C PRO A 98 1.04 18.91 3.35
N PRO A 99 2.24 18.72 3.93
CA PRO A 99 2.37 18.50 5.37
C PRO A 99 1.67 19.60 6.17
N GLY A 100 0.91 19.22 7.20
CA GLY A 100 0.14 20.17 8.02
C GLY A 100 -1.23 20.58 7.44
N THR A 101 -1.61 20.04 6.27
CA THR A 101 -2.97 20.24 5.75
C THR A 101 -3.99 19.49 6.61
N ASP A 102 -4.95 20.21 7.18
CA ASP A 102 -6.12 19.59 7.80
C ASP A 102 -7.04 19.01 6.73
N LEU A 103 -6.95 17.69 6.54
CA LEU A 103 -7.78 16.95 5.59
C LEU A 103 -9.28 17.10 5.87
N ARG A 104 -9.70 17.39 7.12
CA ARG A 104 -11.12 17.63 7.43
C ARG A 104 -11.64 18.91 6.81
N SER A 105 -10.77 19.89 6.57
CA SER A 105 -11.15 21.17 5.96
C SER A 105 -11.13 21.15 4.43
N ARG A 106 -10.30 20.30 3.79
CA ARG A 106 -10.25 20.13 2.33
C ARG A 106 -11.24 19.11 1.78
N ALA A 107 -11.55 18.07 2.55
CA ALA A 107 -12.69 17.22 2.24
C ALA A 107 -13.94 18.07 2.51
N GLY A 108 -14.46 18.75 1.48
CA GLY A 108 -15.73 19.47 1.57
C GLY A 108 -16.74 18.60 2.32
N ALA A 109 -17.46 19.23 3.27
CA ALA A 109 -18.37 18.64 4.25
C ALA A 109 -18.36 17.11 4.22
N LEU A 110 -17.41 16.49 4.94
CA LEU A 110 -17.30 15.04 5.10
C LEU A 110 -18.71 14.44 5.16
N VAL A 111 -19.17 13.88 4.04
CA VAL A 111 -20.52 13.35 3.97
C VAL A 111 -20.51 12.14 4.90
N PRO A 112 -21.29 12.16 5.99
CA PRO A 112 -21.36 11.00 6.86
C PRO A 112 -21.76 9.81 6.00
N ALA A 113 -21.05 8.70 6.14
CA ALA A 113 -21.39 7.47 5.43
C ALA A 113 -22.89 7.20 5.55
N ASN A 114 -23.59 7.18 4.43
CA ASN A 114 -25.03 6.91 4.41
C ASN A 114 -25.30 5.47 4.90
N GLU A 115 -26.54 5.19 5.29
CA GLU A 115 -26.90 3.89 5.86
C GLU A 115 -26.65 2.75 4.87
N THR A 116 -26.90 2.98 3.57
CA THR A 116 -26.66 2.02 2.49
C THR A 116 -25.18 1.60 2.43
N PHE A 117 -24.26 2.57 2.46
CA PHE A 117 -22.82 2.31 2.47
C PHE A 117 -22.42 1.53 3.72
N ARG A 118 -22.98 1.86 4.90
CA ARG A 118 -22.68 1.12 6.13
C ARG A 118 -23.15 -0.33 6.06
N ALA A 119 -24.34 -0.57 5.51
CA ALA A 119 -24.89 -1.91 5.33
C ALA A 119 -24.03 -2.76 4.38
N VAL A 120 -23.73 -2.23 3.19
CA VAL A 120 -22.87 -2.91 2.20
C VAL A 120 -21.47 -3.16 2.73
N LYS A 121 -20.90 -2.20 3.49
CA LYS A 121 -19.59 -2.37 4.11
C LYS A 121 -19.61 -3.49 5.15
N GLU A 122 -20.63 -3.56 6.00
CA GLU A 122 -20.72 -4.61 7.03
C GLU A 122 -20.96 -5.98 6.39
N GLU A 123 -21.75 -6.07 5.31
CA GLU A 123 -21.96 -7.30 4.55
C GLU A 123 -20.68 -7.77 3.85
N ARG A 124 -19.96 -6.86 3.19
CA ARG A 124 -18.76 -7.19 2.40
C ARG A 124 -17.50 -7.35 3.23
N TYR A 125 -17.42 -6.63 4.34
CA TYR A 125 -16.29 -6.65 5.27
C TYR A 125 -16.81 -6.81 6.70
N PRO A 126 -17.44 -7.95 7.02
CA PRO A 126 -17.95 -8.19 8.37
C PRO A 126 -16.79 -8.05 9.33
N ARG A 127 -17.01 -7.29 10.42
CA ARG A 127 -15.99 -7.21 11.46
C ARG A 127 -15.80 -8.62 11.98
N ARG A 128 -14.67 -9.25 11.66
CA ARG A 128 -14.31 -10.51 12.28
C ARG A 128 -14.35 -10.27 13.77
N ALA A 129 -15.17 -11.06 14.47
CA ALA A 129 -15.11 -11.10 15.92
C ALA A 129 -13.63 -11.28 16.26
N ARG A 130 -13.06 -10.33 17.00
CA ARG A 130 -11.72 -10.55 17.54
C ARG A 130 -11.85 -11.84 18.33
N SER A 131 -11.04 -12.84 18.01
CA SER A 131 -10.97 -14.02 18.87
C SER A 131 -10.76 -13.49 20.27
N ALA A 132 -11.64 -13.88 21.19
CA ALA A 132 -11.37 -13.68 22.60
C ALA A 132 -10.00 -14.34 22.78
N GLY A 133 -8.97 -13.53 22.96
CA GLY A 133 -7.61 -14.04 23.11
C GLY A 133 -7.56 -14.98 24.31
N PRO A 134 -6.39 -15.54 24.60
CA PRO A 134 -6.23 -16.37 25.80
C PRO A 134 -6.88 -15.70 27.02
N PRO A 135 -7.68 -16.43 27.83
CA PRO A 135 -8.52 -15.84 28.86
C PRO A 135 -7.72 -15.07 29.92
N GLU A 136 -6.42 -15.40 30.08
CA GLU A 136 -5.51 -14.68 30.97
C GLU A 136 -5.28 -13.21 30.54
N LEU A 137 -5.64 -12.84 29.31
CA LEU A 137 -5.64 -11.45 28.87
C LEU A 137 -6.74 -10.62 29.53
N GLY A 138 -7.75 -11.24 30.16
CA GLY A 138 -8.82 -10.53 30.87
C GLY A 138 -8.35 -9.74 32.09
N VAL A 139 -7.17 -10.05 32.63
CA VAL A 139 -6.62 -9.40 33.84
C VAL A 139 -5.42 -8.51 33.51
N HIS A 140 -5.08 -7.58 34.39
CA HIS A 140 -3.87 -6.76 34.26
C HIS A 140 -2.60 -7.61 34.47
N CYS A 141 -1.52 -7.33 33.72
CA CYS A 141 -0.23 -8.01 33.93
C CYS A 141 0.63 -7.28 34.98
N PRO A 142 0.91 -7.88 36.15
CA PRO A 142 1.71 -7.23 37.18
C PRO A 142 3.19 -7.04 36.79
N LYS A 143 3.72 -7.85 35.87
CA LYS A 143 5.13 -7.78 35.44
C LYS A 143 5.42 -6.68 34.42
N CYS A 144 4.51 -6.43 33.49
CA CYS A 144 4.75 -5.49 32.37
C CYS A 144 3.71 -4.37 32.24
N GLY A 145 2.74 -4.29 33.15
CA GLY A 145 1.74 -3.22 33.16
C GLY A 145 0.70 -3.28 32.04
N SER A 146 0.63 -4.38 31.28
CA SER A 146 -0.30 -4.49 30.15
C SER A 146 -1.75 -4.57 30.62
N SER A 147 -2.60 -3.70 30.06
CA SER A 147 -4.03 -3.64 30.35
C SER A 147 -4.80 -4.90 29.91
N PRO A 148 -6.00 -5.15 30.48
CA PRO A 148 -6.92 -6.17 29.98
C PRO A 148 -7.15 -6.10 28.47
N GLY A 149 -7.19 -7.25 27.81
CA GLY A 149 -7.37 -7.39 26.36
C GLY A 149 -6.13 -7.06 25.51
N ARG A 150 -5.02 -6.62 26.12
CA ARG A 150 -3.75 -6.35 25.41
C ARG A 150 -2.71 -7.44 25.71
N PRO A 151 -1.95 -7.92 24.71
CA PRO A 151 -0.89 -8.89 24.93
C PRO A 151 0.22 -8.30 25.80
N CYS A 152 0.94 -9.19 26.50
CA CYS A 152 2.14 -8.80 27.25
C CYS A 152 3.21 -8.26 26.29
N ARG A 153 4.11 -7.41 26.78
CA ARG A 153 5.20 -6.83 26.00
C ARG A 153 6.56 -7.29 26.49
N LEU A 154 7.49 -7.46 25.55
CA LEU A 154 8.89 -7.74 25.83
C LEU A 154 9.58 -6.51 26.46
N PRO A 155 10.37 -6.68 27.54
CA PRO A 155 10.99 -5.55 28.25
C PRO A 155 11.94 -4.70 27.39
N HIS A 156 12.62 -5.31 26.42
CA HIS A 156 13.72 -4.67 25.70
C HIS A 156 13.28 -3.89 24.45
N ASN A 157 12.12 -4.20 23.87
CA ASN A 157 11.69 -3.60 22.60
C ASN A 157 10.18 -3.35 22.50
N ASN A 158 9.44 -3.51 23.60
CA ASN A 158 7.99 -3.34 23.65
C ASN A 158 7.19 -4.15 22.62
N ARG A 159 7.78 -5.17 21.97
CA ARG A 159 7.06 -6.03 21.04
C ARG A 159 6.06 -6.91 21.80
N ALA A 160 4.91 -7.16 21.16
CA ALA A 160 3.90 -8.05 21.69
C ALA A 160 4.45 -9.48 21.79
N MET A 161 4.27 -10.09 22.95
CA MET A 161 4.58 -11.50 23.19
C MET A 161 3.41 -12.38 22.74
N GLU A 162 3.74 -13.55 22.21
CA GLU A 162 2.76 -14.57 21.86
C GLU A 162 2.13 -15.22 23.10
N LYS A 163 2.93 -15.43 24.16
CA LYS A 163 2.49 -15.98 25.45
C LYS A 163 2.44 -14.88 26.51
N CYS A 164 1.47 -14.98 27.41
CA CYS A 164 1.41 -14.13 28.61
C CYS A 164 2.58 -14.39 29.55
N HIS A 165 2.96 -13.39 30.34
CA HIS A 165 3.86 -13.62 31.47
C HIS A 165 3.22 -14.59 32.48
N PRO A 166 3.99 -15.51 33.09
CA PRO A 166 3.49 -16.43 34.10
C PRO A 166 2.72 -15.71 35.22
N SER A 167 3.27 -14.59 35.71
CA SER A 167 2.62 -13.77 36.74
C SER A 167 1.26 -13.18 36.36
N ARG A 168 0.92 -13.09 35.07
CA ARG A 168 -0.44 -12.71 34.62
C ARG A 168 -1.40 -13.90 34.71
N ARG A 169 -0.91 -15.10 34.37
CA ARG A 169 -1.68 -16.34 34.48
C ARG A 169 -2.01 -16.65 35.93
N ASP A 170 -1.03 -16.53 36.82
CA ASP A 170 -1.23 -16.79 38.25
C ASP A 170 -2.32 -15.89 38.85
N VAL A 171 -2.38 -14.61 38.44
CA VAL A 171 -3.44 -13.67 38.85
C VAL A 171 -4.80 -14.07 38.29
N TRP A 172 -4.86 -14.52 37.04
CA TRP A 172 -6.10 -15.00 36.44
C TRP A 172 -6.60 -16.27 37.14
N GLU A 173 -5.72 -17.24 37.40
CA GLU A 173 -6.04 -18.48 38.11
C GLU A 173 -6.53 -18.18 39.54
N ALA A 174 -5.87 -17.27 40.26
CA ALA A 174 -6.31 -16.84 41.59
C ALA A 174 -7.71 -16.20 41.58
N GLN A 175 -8.04 -15.42 40.55
CA GLN A 175 -9.38 -14.85 40.40
C GLN A 175 -10.43 -15.92 40.07
N GLN A 176 -10.09 -16.94 39.28
CA GLN A 176 -11.00 -18.06 38.99
C GLN A 176 -11.28 -18.90 40.23
N SER A 177 -10.25 -19.22 41.03
CA SER A 177 -10.42 -19.97 42.26
C SER A 177 -11.29 -19.20 43.26
N ALA A 178 -11.04 -17.90 43.45
CA ALA A 178 -11.86 -17.06 44.32
C ALA A 178 -13.31 -16.93 43.84
N ALA A 179 -13.54 -16.86 42.52
CA ALA A 179 -14.89 -16.82 41.95
C ALA A 179 -15.63 -18.16 42.12
N THR A 180 -14.91 -19.29 42.08
CA THR A 180 -15.47 -20.63 42.29
C THR A 180 -15.84 -20.83 43.76
N GLU A 181 -14.94 -20.49 44.69
CA GLU A 181 -15.20 -20.56 46.13
C GLU A 181 -16.38 -19.66 46.56
N ALA A 182 -16.54 -18.50 45.92
CA ALA A 182 -17.67 -17.60 46.17
C ALA A 182 -19.00 -18.08 45.57
N ALA A 183 -18.98 -18.99 44.59
CA ALA A 183 -20.17 -19.58 44.00
C ALA A 183 -20.66 -20.83 44.76
N ASP A 184 -19.75 -21.48 45.50
CA ASP A 184 -20.03 -22.67 46.32
C ASP A 184 -20.40 -22.34 47.78
N ALA A 185 -20.38 -21.05 48.17
CA ALA A 185 -20.75 -20.53 49.49
C ALA A 185 -22.17 -19.93 49.51
#